data_AF-A0A7W6T9C4-F1
#
_entry.id   AF-A0A7W6T9C4-F1
#
_cell.length_a   1.000
_cell.length_b   1.000
_cell.length_c   1.000
_cell.angle_alpha   90.00
_cell.angle_beta   90.00
_cell.angle_gamma   90.00
#
_symmetry.space_group_name_H-M   'P 1'
#
loop_
_entity.id
_entity.type
_entity.pdbx_description
1 polymer ?
#
loop_
_entity_poly.entity_id
_entity_poly.type
_entity_poly.pdbx_seq_one_letter_code
_entity_poly.pdbx_strand_id
1 'polypeptide(L)'
;MQPKAISFPTDAKLLHAAIRGLNRLARRHGVRLRQSYCRVAKAAAMMAGRYAHAKQFRRHQRELRILRSRLGRIIRDIRRKIEGQPALEEAFALPLGRASQIRSQQQRQRGWKLYSFHAPEVECIGKGKASALTSSA
;
A
#
# COMPACT_ATOMS: atom_id res chain seq x y z
N MET A 1 -8.50 -29.76 -4.28
CA MET A 1 -8.46 -28.47 -3.54
C MET A 1 -7.15 -27.78 -3.86
N GLN A 2 -7.15 -26.72 -4.68
CA GLN A 2 -5.93 -25.94 -4.92
C GLN A 2 -5.71 -24.98 -3.74
N PRO A 3 -4.56 -25.02 -3.06
CA PRO A 3 -4.27 -24.07 -2.00
C PRO A 3 -4.16 -22.68 -2.63
N LYS A 4 -5.15 -21.84 -2.37
CA LYS A 4 -5.11 -20.41 -2.66
C LYS A 4 -3.87 -19.89 -1.93
N ALA A 5 -2.82 -19.53 -2.66
CA ALA A 5 -1.56 -19.04 -2.12
C ALA A 5 -1.73 -17.63 -1.50
N ILE A 6 -2.56 -17.52 -0.46
CA ILE A 6 -2.77 -16.30 0.31
C ILE A 6 -1.67 -16.26 1.38
N SER A 7 -0.44 -15.97 0.95
CA SER A 7 0.61 -15.57 1.89
C SER A 7 0.17 -14.26 2.55
N PHE A 8 0.10 -14.25 3.88
CA PHE A 8 -0.18 -13.03 4.64
C PHE A 8 0.79 -11.93 4.18
N PRO A 9 0.29 -10.74 3.85
CA PRO A 9 1.07 -9.73 3.19
C PRO A 9 2.12 -9.17 4.18
N THR A 10 3.39 -9.38 3.86
CA THR A 10 4.48 -8.70 4.57
C THR A 10 4.45 -7.22 4.24
N ASP A 11 4.82 -6.35 5.18
CA ASP A 11 4.86 -4.90 4.98
C ASP A 11 5.65 -4.52 3.70
N ALA A 12 6.74 -5.25 3.40
CA ALA A 12 7.53 -5.08 2.19
C ALA A 12 6.73 -5.39 0.89
N LYS A 13 5.92 -6.44 0.89
CA LYS A 13 5.06 -6.81 -0.25
C LYS A 13 3.98 -5.76 -0.48
N LEU A 14 3.38 -5.23 0.59
CA LEU A 14 2.38 -4.15 0.51
C LEU A 14 2.96 -2.86 -0.05
N LEU A 15 4.11 -2.42 0.45
CA LEU A 15 4.79 -1.22 -0.04
C LEU A 15 5.16 -1.35 -1.52
N HIS A 16 5.68 -2.51 -1.94
CA HIS A 16 5.99 -2.76 -3.34
C HIS A 16 4.72 -2.81 -4.22
N ALA A 17 3.64 -3.42 -3.74
CA ALA A 17 2.36 -3.43 -4.44
C ALA A 17 1.80 -2.01 -4.63
N ALA A 18 1.86 -1.17 -3.60
CA ALA A 18 1.46 0.24 -3.70
C ALA A 18 2.28 1.02 -4.74
N ILE A 19 3.61 0.83 -4.76
CA ILE A 19 4.49 1.44 -5.77
C ILE A 19 4.08 1.00 -7.18
N ARG A 20 3.88 -0.30 -7.41
CA ARG A 20 3.45 -0.82 -8.73
C ARG A 20 2.07 -0.32 -9.12
N GLY A 21 1.14 -0.31 -8.19
CA GLY A 21 -0.24 0.09 -8.41
C GLY A 21 -0.36 1.57 -8.78
N LEU A 22 0.30 2.47 -8.04
CA LEU A 22 0.35 3.89 -8.38
C LEU A 22 1.03 4.15 -9.73
N ASN A 23 2.09 3.42 -10.06
CA ASN A 23 2.72 3.51 -11.40
C ASN A 23 1.77 3.09 -12.52
N ARG A 24 1.00 2.01 -12.32
CA ARG A 24 0.03 1.54 -13.31
C ARG A 24 -1.10 2.56 -13.48
N LEU A 25 -1.61 3.10 -12.37
CA LEU A 25 -2.66 4.12 -12.39
C LEU A 25 -2.18 5.40 -13.08
N ALA A 26 -0.97 5.87 -12.75
CA ALA A 26 -0.35 7.02 -13.41
C ALA A 26 -0.26 6.83 -14.93
N ARG A 27 0.16 5.65 -15.40
CA ARG A 27 0.19 5.35 -16.85
C ARG A 27 -1.21 5.33 -17.48
N ARG A 28 -2.22 4.80 -16.80
CA ARG A 28 -3.61 4.76 -17.29
C ARG A 28 -4.19 6.17 -17.50
N HIS A 29 -3.87 7.10 -16.61
CA HIS A 29 -4.36 8.48 -16.65
C HIS A 29 -3.38 9.46 -17.31
N GLY A 30 -2.36 8.99 -18.03
CA GLY A 30 -1.40 9.86 -18.72
C GLY A 30 -0.47 10.68 -17.81
N VAL A 31 -0.45 10.42 -16.50
CA VAL A 31 0.40 11.14 -15.53
C VAL A 31 1.83 10.62 -15.63
N ARG A 32 2.72 11.38 -16.28
CA ARG A 32 4.14 11.01 -16.43
C ARG A 32 4.89 11.24 -15.12
N LEU A 33 5.20 10.18 -14.37
CA LEU A 33 6.00 10.26 -13.13
C LEU A 33 7.46 10.63 -13.39
N ARG A 34 8.09 11.36 -12.46
CA ARG A 34 9.52 11.71 -12.55
C ARG A 34 10.40 10.46 -12.55
N GLN A 35 10.06 9.50 -11.67
CA GLN A 35 10.72 8.20 -11.57
C GLN A 35 9.70 7.15 -11.14
N SER A 36 9.78 5.95 -11.72
CA SER A 36 8.86 4.86 -11.41
C SER A 36 9.23 4.06 -10.15
N TYR A 37 10.53 4.01 -9.82
CA TYR A 37 11.11 3.21 -8.74
C TYR A 37 10.79 1.69 -8.76
N CYS A 38 10.14 1.17 -9.80
CA CYS A 38 9.70 -0.22 -9.87
C CYS A 38 10.84 -1.24 -9.68
N ARG A 39 12.00 -1.01 -10.32
CA ARG A 39 13.16 -1.91 -10.23
C ARG A 39 13.75 -1.93 -8.81
N VAL A 40 13.98 -0.76 -8.23
CA VAL A 40 14.51 -0.61 -6.87
C VAL A 40 13.54 -1.19 -5.85
N ALA A 41 12.24 -0.94 -6.00
CA ALA A 41 11.22 -1.47 -5.10
C ALA A 41 11.13 -3.00 -5.16
N LYS A 42 11.25 -3.60 -6.34
CA LYS A 42 11.28 -5.06 -6.50
C LYS A 42 12.47 -5.67 -5.76
N ALA A 43 13.66 -5.12 -5.96
CA ALA A 43 14.88 -5.58 -5.30
C ALA A 43 14.79 -5.46 -3.77
N ALA A 44 14.38 -4.28 -3.27
CA ALA A 44 14.24 -4.02 -1.85
C ALA A 44 13.21 -4.95 -1.19
N ALA A 45 12.07 -5.19 -1.83
CA ALA A 45 11.05 -6.10 -1.30
C ALA A 45 11.54 -7.56 -1.23
N MET A 46 12.30 -8.01 -2.23
CA MET A 46 12.92 -9.34 -2.22
C MET A 46 13.94 -9.46 -1.08
N MET A 47 14.83 -8.48 -0.95
CA MET A 47 15.85 -8.48 0.10
C MET A 47 15.25 -8.38 1.49
N ALA A 48 14.21 -7.57 1.68
CA ALA A 48 13.47 -7.48 2.94
C ALA A 48 12.95 -8.86 3.38
N GLY A 49 12.43 -9.67 2.46
CA GLY A 49 11.98 -11.03 2.74
C GLY A 49 13.14 -11.96 3.14
N ARG A 50 14.25 -11.93 2.40
CA ARG A 50 15.45 -12.73 2.72
C ARG A 50 16.03 -12.39 4.09
N TYR A 51 16.16 -11.10 4.40
CA TYR A 51 16.65 -10.65 5.70
C TYR A 51 15.70 -10.99 6.84
N ALA A 52 14.39 -10.95 6.62
CA ALA A 52 13.42 -11.39 7.62
C ALA A 52 13.56 -12.90 7.91
N HIS A 53 13.69 -13.72 6.87
CA HIS A 53 13.90 -15.17 7.00
C HIS A 53 15.19 -15.49 7.75
N ALA A 54 16.28 -14.79 7.43
CA ALA A 54 17.57 -14.93 8.10
C ALA A 54 17.64 -14.25 9.48
N LYS A 55 16.53 -13.73 10.02
CA LYS A 55 16.46 -12.96 11.29
C LYS A 55 17.38 -11.72 11.33
N GLN A 56 17.81 -11.20 10.18
CA GLN A 56 18.65 -9.99 10.04
C GLN A 56 17.80 -8.71 10.06
N PHE A 57 17.15 -8.42 11.19
CA PHE A 57 16.14 -7.36 11.28
C PHE A 57 16.66 -5.94 11.00
N ARG A 58 17.92 -5.62 11.33
CA ARG A 58 18.51 -4.31 10.98
C ARG A 58 18.54 -4.07 9.47
N ARG A 59 18.89 -5.11 8.69
CA ARG A 59 18.90 -5.06 7.21
C ARG A 59 17.49 -5.04 6.65
N HIS A 60 16.59 -5.86 7.20
CA HIS A 60 15.17 -5.82 6.88
C HIS A 60 14.56 -4.42 7.02
N GLN A 61 14.79 -3.74 8.16
CA GLN A 61 14.28 -2.39 8.39
C GLN A 61 14.89 -1.35 7.45
N ARG A 62 16.14 -1.54 7.00
CA ARG A 62 16.74 -0.68 5.96
C ARG A 62 15.97 -0.79 4.63
N GLU A 63 15.65 -2.00 4.20
CA GLU A 63 14.87 -2.20 2.96
C GLU A 63 13.45 -1.63 3.07
N LEU A 64 12.80 -1.80 4.22
CA LEU A 64 11.49 -1.18 4.46
C LEU A 64 11.55 0.36 4.40
N ARG A 65 12.61 0.98 4.94
CA ARG A 65 12.81 2.43 4.85
C ARG A 65 12.96 2.89 3.41
N ILE A 66 13.73 2.18 2.59
CA ILE A 66 13.87 2.47 1.15
C ILE A 66 12.49 2.46 0.48
N LEU A 67 11.72 1.39 0.69
CA LEU A 67 10.37 1.26 0.12
C LEU A 67 9.44 2.41 0.54
N ARG A 68 9.38 2.72 1.85
CA ARG A 68 8.56 3.83 2.38
C ARG A 68 8.96 5.17 1.78
N SER A 69 10.26 5.46 1.71
CA SER A 69 10.77 6.71 1.14
C SER A 69 10.44 6.84 -0.35
N ARG A 70 10.54 5.76 -1.14
CA ARG A 70 10.19 5.78 -2.56
C ARG A 70 8.68 5.93 -2.77
N LEU A 71 7.87 5.20 -2.01
CA LEU A 71 6.42 5.34 -2.06
C LEU A 71 5.99 6.79 -1.71
N GLY A 72 6.58 7.39 -0.68
CA GLY A 72 6.33 8.79 -0.32
C GLY A 72 6.70 9.78 -1.42
N ARG A 73 7.78 9.52 -2.18
CA ARG A 73 8.17 10.34 -3.33
C ARG A 73 7.14 10.25 -4.46
N ILE A 74 6.65 9.05 -4.77
CA ILE A 74 5.61 8.85 -5.80
C ILE A 74 4.31 9.56 -5.40
N ILE A 75 3.86 9.40 -4.16
CA ILE A 75 2.64 10.06 -3.65
C ILE A 75 2.73 11.58 -3.85
N ARG A 76 3.86 12.19 -3.45
CA ARG A 76 4.06 13.64 -3.63
C ARG A 76 4.15 14.05 -5.10
N ASP A 77 4.79 13.25 -5.94
CA ASP A 77 4.91 13.54 -7.37
C ASP A 77 3.56 13.49 -8.08
N ILE A 78 2.72 12.51 -7.75
CA ILE A 78 1.36 12.40 -8.27
C ILE A 78 0.53 13.61 -7.81
N ARG A 79 0.50 13.90 -6.50
CA ARG A 79 -0.28 15.02 -5.96
C ARG A 79 0.02 16.34 -6.67
N ARG A 80 1.30 16.67 -6.86
CA ARG A 80 1.71 17.89 -7.59
C ARG A 80 1.32 17.92 -9.06
N LYS A 81 1.09 16.76 -9.69
CA LYS A 81 0.77 16.66 -11.13
C LYS A 81 -0.72 16.67 -11.42
N ILE A 82 -1.52 16.26 -10.44
CA ILE A 82 -2.98 16.24 -10.57
C ILE A 82 -3.63 17.48 -9.94
N GLU A 83 -2.86 18.29 -9.21
CA GLU A 83 -3.33 19.53 -8.59
C GLU A 83 -4.01 20.44 -9.63
N GLY A 84 -5.25 20.85 -9.35
CA GLY A 84 -6.07 21.67 -10.23
C GLY A 84 -6.79 20.89 -11.34
N GLN A 85 -6.78 19.55 -11.29
CA GLN A 85 -7.47 18.68 -12.26
C GLN A 85 -8.49 17.79 -11.52
N PRO A 86 -9.74 18.25 -11.31
CA PRO A 86 -10.72 17.57 -10.46
C PRO A 86 -10.95 16.09 -10.80
N ALA A 87 -11.06 15.76 -12.09
CA ALA A 87 -11.25 14.37 -12.54
C ALA A 87 -10.07 13.46 -12.18
N LEU A 88 -8.83 13.97 -12.19
CA LEU A 88 -7.66 13.21 -11.75
C LEU A 88 -7.57 13.18 -10.22
N GLU A 89 -7.87 14.27 -9.54
CA GLU A 89 -7.90 14.30 -8.08
C GLU A 89 -8.85 13.23 -7.52
N GLU A 90 -10.06 13.14 -8.08
CA GLU A 90 -11.05 12.12 -7.73
C GLU A 90 -10.54 10.70 -8.04
N ALA A 91 -10.05 10.46 -9.26
CA ALA A 91 -9.55 9.14 -9.68
C ALA A 91 -8.37 8.63 -8.81
N PHE A 92 -7.57 9.54 -8.25
CA PHE A 92 -6.42 9.19 -7.43
C PHE A 92 -6.69 9.27 -5.91
N ALA A 93 -7.81 9.83 -5.46
CA ALA A 93 -8.11 10.04 -4.04
C ALA A 93 -7.98 8.76 -3.20
N LEU A 94 -8.75 7.72 -3.54
CA LEU A 94 -8.74 6.45 -2.81
C LEU A 94 -7.39 5.72 -2.92
N PRO A 95 -6.77 5.55 -4.11
CA PRO A 95 -5.44 4.95 -4.24
C PRO A 95 -4.34 5.69 -3.46
N LEU A 96 -4.35 7.02 -3.44
CA LEU A 96 -3.38 7.83 -2.68
C LEU A 96 -3.62 7.74 -1.17
N GLY A 97 -4.88 7.67 -0.73
CA GLY A 97 -5.25 7.41 0.65
C GLY A 97 -4.70 6.08 1.14
N ARG A 98 -4.99 4.98 0.42
CA ARG A 98 -4.48 3.63 0.73
C ARG A 98 -2.95 3.57 0.71
N ALA A 99 -2.31 4.17 -0.30
CA ALA A 99 -0.85 4.22 -0.37
C ALA A 99 -0.23 4.96 0.82
N SER A 100 -0.87 6.06 1.25
CA SER A 100 -0.43 6.83 2.42
C SER A 100 -0.58 6.02 3.71
N GLN A 101 -1.67 5.29 3.87
CA GLN A 101 -1.90 4.39 5.00
C GLN A 101 -0.88 3.23 5.03
N ILE A 102 -0.65 2.55 3.90
CA ILE A 102 0.37 1.49 3.82
C ILE A 102 1.76 2.05 4.18
N ARG A 103 2.07 3.29 3.78
CA ARG A 103 3.35 3.93 4.10
C ARG A 103 3.50 4.16 5.62
N SER A 104 2.42 4.53 6.31
CA SER A 104 2.42 4.84 7.75
C SER A 104 2.26 3.60 8.65
N GLN A 105 1.82 2.47 8.11
CA GLN A 105 1.67 1.23 8.86
C GLN A 105 2.97 0.82 9.56
N GLN A 106 2.83 0.54 10.86
CA GLN A 106 3.90 0.00 11.70
C GLN A 106 3.68 -1.48 12.00
N GLN A 107 4.78 -2.20 12.20
CA GLN A 107 4.79 -3.65 12.41
C GLN A 107 4.00 -4.10 13.66
N ARG A 108 3.78 -3.21 14.64
CA ARG A 108 3.11 -3.49 15.92
C ARG A 108 1.81 -2.71 16.13
N GLN A 109 1.24 -2.10 15.09
CA GLN A 109 -0.07 -1.45 15.22
C GLN A 109 -1.17 -2.50 15.44
N ARG A 110 -1.86 -2.40 16.58
CA ARG A 110 -3.13 -3.08 16.85
C ARG A 110 -4.25 -2.27 16.18
N GLY A 111 -5.15 -2.95 15.45
CA GLY A 111 -6.29 -2.30 14.77
C GLY A 111 -6.21 -2.36 13.23
N TRP A 112 -6.75 -1.34 12.56
CA TRP A 112 -7.01 -1.31 11.11
C TRP A 112 -5.75 -1.37 10.25
N LYS A 113 -5.34 -2.59 9.88
CA LYS A 113 -4.25 -2.87 8.95
C LYS A 113 -4.80 -3.25 7.59
N LEU A 114 -4.31 -2.56 6.56
CA LEU A 114 -4.62 -2.85 5.16
C LEU A 114 -3.77 -4.03 4.69
N TYR A 115 -4.43 -5.10 4.26
CA TYR A 115 -3.78 -6.33 3.79
C TYR A 115 -3.65 -6.43 2.27
N SER A 116 -4.19 -5.46 1.53
CA SER A 116 -3.99 -5.41 0.09
C SER A 116 -4.10 -3.99 -0.44
N PHE A 117 -3.31 -3.67 -1.46
CA PHE A 117 -3.45 -2.40 -2.17
C PHE A 117 -4.60 -2.43 -3.20
N HIS A 118 -4.97 -3.62 -3.67
CA HIS A 118 -5.86 -3.83 -4.82
C HIS A 118 -7.21 -4.49 -4.51
N ALA A 119 -7.53 -4.89 -3.27
CA ALA A 119 -8.88 -5.37 -2.98
C ALA A 119 -9.75 -4.19 -2.54
N PRO A 120 -10.65 -3.68 -3.39
CA PRO A 120 -11.64 -2.68 -2.98
C PRO A 120 -12.70 -3.22 -2.02
N GLU A 121 -12.87 -4.54 -1.91
CA GLU A 121 -13.98 -5.18 -1.15
C GLU A 121 -13.57 -5.99 0.10
N VAL A 122 -12.30 -5.96 0.52
CA VAL A 122 -11.89 -6.58 1.80
C VAL A 122 -11.48 -5.48 2.78
N GLU A 123 -12.47 -4.67 3.15
CA GLU A 123 -12.48 -4.12 4.50
C GLU A 123 -12.52 -5.34 5.43
N CYS A 124 -11.42 -5.56 6.17
CA CYS A 124 -11.50 -6.36 7.36
C CYS A 124 -12.39 -5.59 8.34
N ILE A 125 -13.70 -5.82 8.27
CA ILE A 125 -14.61 -5.62 9.39
C ILE A 125 -13.97 -6.36 10.55
N GLY A 126 -13.32 -5.61 11.44
CA GLY A 126 -12.96 -6.14 12.74
C GLY A 126 -14.26 -6.66 13.35
N LYS A 127 -14.28 -7.94 13.74
CA LYS A 127 -15.35 -8.51 14.57
C LYS A 127 -15.65 -7.54 15.72
N GLY A 128 -16.78 -6.86 15.63
CA GLY A 128 -17.36 -6.03 16.67
C GLY A 128 -18.86 -6.21 16.54
N LYS A 129 -19.44 -6.99 17.46
CA LYS A 129 -20.88 -7.19 17.59
C LYS A 129 -21.56 -5.82 17.68
N ALA A 130 -22.53 -5.55 16.80
CA ALA A 130 -23.53 -4.53 17.02
C ALA A 130 -24.88 -5.23 17.07
N SER A 131 -25.29 -5.63 18.26
CA SER A 131 -26.68 -6.02 18.50
C SER A 131 -27.51 -4.73 18.68
N ALA A 132 -28.62 -4.72 17.95
CA ALA A 132 -29.87 -3.98 18.17
C ALA A 132 -29.84 -2.44 18.28
N LEU A 133 -30.37 -1.80 17.23
CA LEU A 133 -31.20 -0.59 17.36
C LEU A 133 -32.47 -0.80 16.53
N THR A 134 -33.51 -1.32 17.17
CA THR A 134 -34.90 -1.13 16.77
C THR A 134 -35.35 0.21 17.33
N SER A 135 -35.63 1.18 16.47
CA SER A 135 -36.58 2.26 16.74
C SER A 135 -37.61 2.23 15.63
N SER A 136 -38.76 1.67 15.96
CA SER A 136 -40.02 1.76 15.23
C SER A 136 -40.57 3.19 15.32
N ALA A 137 -41.03 3.71 14.19
CA ALA A 137 -42.23 4.54 14.14
C ALA A 137 -43.41 3.61 13.80
#